data_AF-H1PKX2-F1
#
_entry.id   AF-H1PKX2-F1
#
_cell.length_a   1.000
_cell.length_b   1.000
_cell.length_c   1.000
_cell.angle_alpha   90.00
_cell.angle_beta   90.00
_cell.angle_gamma   90.00
#
_symmetry.space_group_name_H-M   'P 1'
#
loop_
_entity.id
_entity.type
_entity.pdbx_description
1 polymer ?
#
loop_
_entity_poly.entity_id
_entity_poly.type
_entity_poly.pdbx_seq_one_letter_code
_entity_poly.pdbx_strand_id
1 'polypeptide(L)'
;MERNYSTQMEAARKGIITPELEAVAKKENRSVEELLPLMASGKMVIPANVNHKALDPNGVGSMLKTKINVNLGISRDCKDYDIEMKKVMRAVDLGAEAIMDLSSHGNTQPFRQKLCNECPAMIGTVPIYDSVIHYQRDLGTLTARDFVEVVRLHAQDGVDFVTLHCGITRKTIEQIRNGGRKMNIVSRGGSLVFAWMSMTGNENPFYEYYDEIVEICREYDVTISLGDACRPGCLADATDGCQIEELIRLGELTERAWKRDVQVMVEGPGHVPMDQIAANMKVQQTICKGAPFYVLGPLVTDIAPGYDHITAAIGGAIAAWQGAAFLCYVTPAEHLALPNVDDVHQGIIASKIAAHAADIAKGIPGAREQDDRMADARKALDWDAQWLEALDPEVAKEIRKSRMPEEDHSDTCSMCGKFCAVRSMNKALAGELIDIL
;
A
#
# COMPACT_ATOMS: atom_id res chain seq x y z
N MET A 1 -6.90 22.83 -21.81
CA MET A 1 -7.15 21.99 -22.99
C MET A 1 -8.30 21.05 -22.62
N GLU A 2 -9.26 20.85 -23.52
CA GLU A 2 -10.31 19.85 -23.32
C GLU A 2 -9.67 18.46 -23.27
N ARG A 3 -9.93 17.68 -22.21
CA ARG A 3 -9.40 16.33 -22.03
C ARG A 3 -10.07 15.41 -23.07
N ASN A 4 -9.29 14.83 -23.99
CA ASN A 4 -9.79 13.95 -25.07
C ASN A 4 -9.64 12.44 -24.75
N TYR A 5 -9.49 12.12 -23.47
CA TYR A 5 -9.40 10.78 -22.89
C TYR A 5 -10.11 10.77 -21.53
N SER A 6 -10.74 9.67 -21.16
CA SER A 6 -11.38 9.56 -19.84
C SER A 6 -10.43 9.03 -18.78
N THR A 7 -9.46 8.18 -19.14
CA THR A 7 -8.51 7.58 -18.17
C THR A 7 -7.06 7.69 -18.60
N GLN A 8 -6.13 7.62 -17.64
CA GLN A 8 -4.70 7.57 -17.95
C GLN A 8 -4.33 6.36 -18.84
N MET A 9 -5.00 5.22 -18.68
CA MET A 9 -4.80 4.03 -19.55
C MET A 9 -5.25 4.30 -20.99
N GLU A 10 -6.38 4.97 -21.18
CA GLU A 10 -6.87 5.35 -22.52
C GLU A 10 -5.92 6.36 -23.17
N ALA A 11 -5.47 7.37 -22.42
CA ALA A 11 -4.46 8.31 -22.89
C ALA A 11 -3.21 7.57 -23.40
N ALA A 12 -2.69 6.64 -22.59
CA ALA A 12 -1.51 5.86 -22.97
C ALA A 12 -1.74 5.02 -24.23
N ARG A 13 -2.90 4.37 -24.37
CA ARG A 13 -3.27 3.61 -25.58
C ARG A 13 -3.41 4.46 -26.83
N LYS A 14 -3.80 5.73 -26.68
CA LYS A 14 -3.84 6.74 -27.76
C LYS A 14 -2.47 7.37 -28.02
N GLY A 15 -1.44 7.02 -27.27
CA GLY A 15 -0.11 7.62 -27.37
C GLY A 15 -0.01 9.04 -26.80
N ILE A 16 -0.93 9.43 -25.91
CA ILE A 16 -0.98 10.75 -25.29
C ILE A 16 -0.11 10.73 -24.03
N ILE A 17 0.85 11.65 -23.96
CA ILE A 17 1.65 11.91 -22.76
C ILE A 17 0.88 12.91 -21.89
N THR A 18 0.52 12.49 -20.68
CA THR A 18 -0.23 13.29 -19.72
C THR A 18 0.70 13.96 -18.72
N PRO A 19 0.30 15.08 -18.08
CA PRO A 19 1.08 15.69 -17.01
C PRO A 19 1.36 14.73 -15.84
N GLU A 20 0.41 13.83 -15.54
CA GLU A 20 0.59 12.83 -14.50
C GLU A 20 1.67 11.80 -14.87
N LEU A 21 1.72 11.37 -16.14
CA LEU A 21 2.76 10.47 -16.62
C LEU A 21 4.15 11.13 -16.60
N GLU A 22 4.25 12.41 -16.96
CA GLU A 22 5.51 13.18 -16.89
C GLU A 22 6.00 13.32 -15.45
N ALA A 23 5.10 13.62 -14.52
CA ALA A 23 5.42 13.72 -13.09
C ALA A 23 5.93 12.38 -12.53
N VAL A 24 5.27 11.28 -12.87
CA VAL A 24 5.69 9.93 -12.48
C VAL A 24 7.05 9.57 -13.09
N ALA A 25 7.25 9.83 -14.38
CA ALA A 25 8.52 9.59 -15.07
C ALA A 25 9.70 10.29 -14.37
N LYS A 26 9.49 11.54 -13.96
CA LYS A 26 10.48 12.32 -13.20
C LYS A 26 10.80 11.71 -11.84
N LYS A 27 9.79 11.31 -11.05
CA LYS A 27 9.98 10.70 -9.71
C LYS A 27 10.69 9.35 -9.77
N GLU A 28 10.44 8.60 -10.83
CA GLU A 28 11.00 7.28 -11.09
C GLU A 28 12.36 7.33 -11.80
N ASN A 29 12.84 8.52 -12.19
CA ASN A 29 14.05 8.71 -13.00
C ASN A 29 14.03 7.84 -14.28
N ARG A 30 12.90 7.86 -14.98
CA ARG A 30 12.62 7.10 -16.21
C ARG A 30 12.08 8.02 -17.29
N SER A 31 12.14 7.57 -18.54
CA SER A 31 11.56 8.30 -19.66
C SER A 31 10.05 8.01 -19.80
N VAL A 32 9.31 8.97 -20.36
CA VAL A 32 7.87 8.77 -20.63
C VAL A 32 7.66 7.68 -21.69
N GLU A 33 8.61 7.54 -22.63
CA GLU A 33 8.61 6.51 -23.68
C GLU A 33 8.71 5.09 -23.10
N GLU A 34 9.42 4.91 -21.98
CA GLU A 34 9.48 3.63 -21.27
C GLU A 34 8.18 3.32 -20.52
N LEU A 35 7.53 4.34 -19.93
CA LEU A 35 6.35 4.15 -19.09
C LEU A 35 5.04 4.04 -19.87
N LEU A 36 4.92 4.78 -20.98
CA LEU A 36 3.72 4.79 -21.83
C LEU A 36 3.22 3.38 -22.24
N PRO A 37 4.05 2.46 -22.76
CA PRO A 37 3.58 1.11 -23.11
C PRO A 37 3.21 0.26 -21.89
N LEU A 38 3.83 0.49 -20.73
CA LEU A 38 3.48 -0.20 -19.48
C LEU A 38 2.10 0.23 -19.01
N MET A 39 1.80 1.52 -19.11
CA MET A 39 0.50 2.09 -18.79
C MET A 39 -0.59 1.59 -19.75
N ALA A 40 -0.32 1.64 -21.06
CA ALA A 40 -1.27 1.20 -22.09
C ALA A 40 -1.61 -0.31 -21.98
N SER A 41 -0.66 -1.11 -21.50
CA SER A 41 -0.83 -2.55 -21.28
C SER A 41 -1.33 -2.92 -19.88
N GLY A 42 -1.51 -1.95 -18.98
CA GLY A 42 -2.02 -2.16 -17.62
C GLY A 42 -1.00 -2.73 -16.62
N LYS A 43 0.29 -2.75 -16.98
CA LYS A 43 1.38 -3.22 -16.10
C LYS A 43 1.86 -2.18 -15.08
N MET A 44 1.42 -0.94 -15.27
CA MET A 44 1.47 0.10 -14.27
C MET A 44 0.14 0.86 -14.28
N VAL A 45 -0.16 1.53 -13.17
CA VAL A 45 -1.30 2.44 -13.02
C VAL A 45 -0.84 3.76 -12.41
N ILE A 46 -1.62 4.80 -12.61
CA ILE A 46 -1.51 6.11 -11.97
C ILE A 46 -2.92 6.44 -11.47
N PRO A 47 -3.25 6.08 -10.21
CA PRO A 47 -4.49 6.48 -9.56
C PRO A 47 -4.58 8.01 -9.50
N ALA A 48 -5.45 8.58 -10.33
CA ALA A 48 -5.52 10.02 -10.54
C ALA A 48 -6.94 10.43 -10.92
N ASN A 49 -7.85 10.37 -9.95
CA ASN A 49 -9.22 10.77 -10.16
C ASN A 49 -9.27 12.25 -10.58
N VAL A 50 -10.09 12.55 -11.58
CA VAL A 50 -10.24 13.90 -12.14
C VAL A 50 -10.66 14.97 -11.11
N ASN A 51 -11.28 14.55 -10.00
CA ASN A 51 -11.76 15.41 -8.94
C ASN A 51 -10.77 15.54 -7.76
N HIS A 52 -9.66 14.81 -7.75
CA HIS A 52 -8.63 14.95 -6.73
C HIS A 52 -7.76 16.18 -7.02
N LYS A 53 -7.96 17.26 -6.25
CA LYS A 53 -7.33 18.57 -6.53
C LYS A 53 -5.92 18.76 -5.98
N ALA A 54 -5.55 18.00 -4.95
CA ALA A 54 -4.26 18.13 -4.27
C ALA A 54 -3.21 17.10 -4.74
N LEU A 55 -3.60 16.14 -5.59
CA LEU A 55 -2.79 14.98 -5.95
C LEU A 55 -1.40 15.35 -6.48
N ASP A 56 -0.38 14.76 -5.86
CA ASP A 56 0.96 14.66 -6.40
C ASP A 56 1.16 13.22 -6.93
N PRO A 57 0.96 12.97 -8.24
CA PRO A 57 0.71 11.64 -8.78
C PRO A 57 1.89 10.68 -8.61
N ASN A 58 1.58 9.42 -8.32
CA ASN A 58 2.56 8.33 -8.18
C ASN A 58 2.19 7.16 -9.11
N GLY A 59 3.21 6.54 -9.71
CA GLY A 59 3.04 5.34 -10.50
C GLY A 59 3.14 4.09 -9.65
N VAL A 60 2.23 3.14 -9.85
CA VAL A 60 2.24 1.83 -9.18
C VAL A 60 2.49 0.76 -10.23
N GLY A 61 3.63 0.08 -10.14
CA GLY A 61 4.02 -1.00 -11.05
C GLY A 61 5.26 -1.74 -10.55
N SER A 62 5.40 -3.03 -10.88
CA SER A 62 6.47 -3.89 -10.33
C SER A 62 7.89 -3.48 -10.72
N MET A 63 8.02 -2.73 -11.82
CA MET A 63 9.28 -2.19 -12.35
C MET A 63 9.65 -0.81 -11.80
N LEU A 64 8.75 -0.20 -11.02
CA LEU A 64 8.93 1.12 -10.40
C LEU A 64 9.41 0.94 -8.95
N LYS A 65 9.74 2.07 -8.30
CA LYS A 65 9.95 2.08 -6.84
C LYS A 65 8.72 1.51 -6.13
N THR A 66 8.94 0.71 -5.11
CA THR A 66 7.86 0.10 -4.33
C THR A 66 7.14 1.19 -3.55
N LYS A 67 5.82 1.27 -3.66
CA LYS A 67 4.98 2.26 -2.96
C LYS A 67 4.49 1.70 -1.64
N ILE A 68 4.15 2.57 -0.69
CA ILE A 68 3.51 2.17 0.56
C ILE A 68 2.15 2.85 0.75
N ASN A 69 1.21 2.12 1.34
CA ASN A 69 -0.09 2.62 1.75
C ASN A 69 -0.21 2.66 3.28
N VAL A 70 -0.86 3.70 3.77
CA VAL A 70 -1.21 3.90 5.18
C VAL A 70 -2.73 3.91 5.33
N ASN A 71 -3.26 3.00 6.16
CA ASN A 71 -4.68 2.96 6.49
C ASN A 71 -4.98 3.88 7.68
N LEU A 72 -5.90 4.82 7.49
CA LEU A 72 -6.39 5.74 8.51
C LEU A 72 -7.92 5.84 8.41
N GLY A 73 -8.55 6.57 9.31
CA GLY A 73 -9.98 6.84 9.21
C GLY A 73 -10.68 7.04 10.54
N ILE A 74 -11.86 7.63 10.43
CA ILE A 74 -12.74 7.98 11.53
C ILE A 74 -13.40 6.74 12.11
N SER A 75 -13.25 6.59 13.42
CA SER A 75 -13.83 5.47 14.17
C SER A 75 -14.73 5.99 15.29
N ARG A 76 -15.38 5.08 16.01
CA ARG A 76 -16.15 5.46 17.20
C ARG A 76 -15.27 6.11 18.27
N ASP A 77 -13.99 5.73 18.32
CA ASP A 77 -13.01 6.16 19.32
C ASP A 77 -12.24 7.42 18.90
N CYS A 78 -12.16 7.70 17.59
CA CYS A 78 -11.56 8.93 17.05
C CYS A 78 -12.53 9.57 16.04
N LYS A 79 -13.26 10.60 16.48
CA LYS A 79 -14.33 11.27 15.70
C LYS A 79 -13.93 12.61 15.10
N ASP A 80 -12.74 13.10 15.44
CA ASP A 80 -12.29 14.44 15.08
C ASP A 80 -11.52 14.40 13.75
N TYR A 81 -12.10 15.02 12.72
CA TYR A 81 -11.51 15.06 11.38
C TYR A 81 -10.18 15.79 11.34
N ASP A 82 -9.95 16.81 12.18
CA ASP A 82 -8.71 17.57 12.17
C ASP A 82 -7.58 16.79 12.85
N ILE A 83 -7.89 15.99 13.87
CA ILE A 83 -6.93 15.05 14.46
C ILE A 83 -6.57 13.96 13.46
N GLU A 84 -7.55 13.40 12.76
CA GLU A 84 -7.30 12.38 11.73
C GLU A 84 -6.46 12.96 10.58
N MET A 85 -6.76 14.18 10.14
CA MET A 85 -6.01 14.86 9.09
C MET A 85 -4.55 15.12 9.49
N LYS A 86 -4.26 15.39 10.77
CA LYS A 86 -2.86 15.49 11.25
C LYS A 86 -2.10 14.18 11.11
N LYS A 87 -2.75 13.03 11.38
CA LYS A 87 -2.14 11.71 11.17
C LYS A 87 -1.87 11.47 9.68
N VAL A 88 -2.80 11.87 8.82
CA VAL A 88 -2.65 11.81 7.36
C VAL A 88 -1.45 12.62 6.90
N MET A 89 -1.37 13.90 7.27
CA MET A 89 -0.26 14.76 6.86
C MET A 89 1.08 14.28 7.43
N ARG A 90 1.11 13.77 8.67
CA ARG A 90 2.32 13.15 9.20
C ARG A 90 2.73 11.91 8.39
N ALA A 91 1.78 11.09 7.94
CA ALA A 91 2.09 9.94 7.09
C ALA A 91 2.69 10.37 5.74
N VAL A 92 2.14 11.42 5.13
CA VAL A 92 2.67 12.03 3.90
C VAL A 92 4.08 12.61 4.13
N ASP A 93 4.31 13.34 5.23
CA ASP A 93 5.63 13.90 5.58
C ASP A 93 6.69 12.80 5.78
N LEU A 94 6.26 11.64 6.30
CA LEU A 94 7.10 10.45 6.43
C LEU A 94 7.31 9.72 5.10
N GLY A 95 6.64 10.14 4.02
CA GLY A 95 6.82 9.61 2.67
C GLY A 95 5.86 8.49 2.27
N ALA A 96 4.65 8.42 2.85
CA ALA A 96 3.61 7.53 2.34
C ALA A 96 3.04 8.07 1.02
N GLU A 97 3.00 7.25 -0.02
CA GLU A 97 2.48 7.66 -1.33
C GLU A 97 0.96 7.48 -1.46
N ALA A 98 0.35 6.74 -0.55
CA ALA A 98 -1.09 6.54 -0.51
C ALA A 98 -1.66 6.50 0.89
N ILE A 99 -2.90 6.96 0.99
CA ILE A 99 -3.73 6.93 2.19
C ILE A 99 -5.03 6.23 1.83
N MET A 100 -5.38 5.18 2.57
CA MET A 100 -6.71 4.60 2.50
C MET A 100 -7.58 5.11 3.63
N ASP A 101 -8.69 5.77 3.27
CA ASP A 101 -9.74 6.14 4.20
C ASP A 101 -10.63 4.93 4.47
N LEU A 102 -10.43 4.34 5.65
CA LEU A 102 -11.18 3.22 6.19
C LEU A 102 -12.18 3.67 7.26
N SER A 103 -12.60 4.95 7.22
CA SER A 103 -13.60 5.50 8.13
C SER A 103 -14.83 4.60 8.23
N SER A 104 -15.25 4.33 9.46
CA SER A 104 -16.31 3.38 9.76
C SER A 104 -17.35 3.90 10.76
N HIS A 105 -17.42 5.22 10.98
CA HIS A 105 -18.34 5.81 11.94
C HIS A 105 -18.78 7.23 11.55
N GLY A 106 -20.02 7.58 11.88
CA GLY A 106 -20.56 8.93 11.70
C GLY A 106 -20.86 9.25 10.24
N ASN A 107 -20.61 10.48 9.81
CA ASN A 107 -20.61 10.86 8.41
C ASN A 107 -19.17 10.83 7.89
N THR A 108 -18.85 9.93 6.96
CA THR A 108 -17.50 9.73 6.43
C THR A 108 -17.20 10.71 5.28
N GLN A 109 -18.22 11.16 4.56
CA GLN A 109 -18.08 11.95 3.34
C GLN A 109 -17.32 13.29 3.54
N PRO A 110 -17.57 14.09 4.59
CA PRO A 110 -16.84 15.34 4.80
C PRO A 110 -15.33 15.13 4.96
N PHE A 111 -14.93 14.06 5.65
CA PHE A 111 -13.52 13.72 5.80
C PHE A 111 -12.92 13.25 4.47
N ARG A 112 -13.61 12.36 3.75
CA ARG A 112 -13.19 11.90 2.41
C ARG A 112 -13.01 13.06 1.41
N GLN A 113 -13.93 14.01 1.40
CA GLN A 113 -13.82 15.22 0.57
C GLN A 113 -12.65 16.10 1.02
N LYS A 114 -12.42 16.24 2.33
CA LYS A 114 -11.27 16.98 2.85
C LYS A 114 -9.96 16.34 2.38
N LEU A 115 -9.83 15.01 2.47
CA LEU A 115 -8.68 14.27 1.97
C LEU A 115 -8.40 14.57 0.49
N CYS A 116 -9.40 14.45 -0.38
CA CYS A 116 -9.23 14.67 -1.82
C CYS A 116 -9.00 16.14 -2.21
N ASN A 117 -9.20 17.10 -1.30
CA ASN A 117 -8.91 18.52 -1.53
C ASN A 117 -7.57 18.97 -0.95
N GLU A 118 -7.01 18.26 0.04
CA GLU A 118 -5.86 18.74 0.84
C GLU A 118 -4.67 17.76 0.88
N CYS A 119 -4.87 16.45 0.68
CA CYS A 119 -3.81 15.44 0.78
C CYS A 119 -3.14 15.21 -0.59
N PRO A 120 -1.81 15.29 -0.71
CA PRO A 120 -1.15 15.05 -2.00
C PRO A 120 -0.93 13.56 -2.34
N ALA A 121 -1.10 12.66 -1.38
CA ALA A 121 -0.98 11.22 -1.61
C ALA A 121 -2.21 10.65 -2.32
N MET A 122 -2.08 9.51 -2.99
CA MET A 122 -3.21 8.81 -3.63
C MET A 122 -4.24 8.40 -2.56
N ILE A 123 -5.53 8.67 -2.80
CA ILE A 123 -6.60 8.37 -1.87
C ILE A 123 -7.36 7.10 -2.29
N GLY A 124 -7.34 6.11 -1.40
CA GLY A 124 -8.07 4.86 -1.55
C GLY A 124 -9.24 4.75 -0.59
N THR A 125 -10.25 3.95 -0.93
CA THR A 125 -11.37 3.63 -0.02
C THR A 125 -11.87 2.21 -0.23
N VAL A 126 -12.71 1.74 0.70
CA VAL A 126 -13.46 0.48 0.56
C VAL A 126 -14.97 0.78 0.62
N PRO A 127 -15.65 1.00 -0.52
CA PRO A 127 -17.05 1.45 -0.57
C PRO A 127 -18.07 0.63 0.25
N ILE A 128 -17.82 -0.67 0.43
CA ILE A 128 -18.69 -1.54 1.25
C ILE A 128 -18.78 -1.10 2.72
N TYR A 129 -17.73 -0.49 3.26
CA TYR A 129 -17.74 0.02 4.65
C TYR A 129 -18.70 1.18 4.78
N ASP A 130 -18.65 2.11 3.82
CA ASP A 130 -19.48 3.30 3.83
C ASP A 130 -20.94 2.98 3.50
N SER A 131 -21.22 1.92 2.75
CA SER A 131 -22.59 1.57 2.35
C SER A 131 -23.54 1.39 3.54
N VAL A 132 -23.09 0.76 4.62
CA VAL A 132 -23.91 0.58 5.83
C VAL A 132 -24.09 1.91 6.58
N ILE A 133 -23.05 2.74 6.58
CA ILE A 133 -22.97 3.98 7.35
C ILE A 133 -23.76 5.10 6.66
N HIS A 134 -23.54 5.28 5.36
CA HIS A 134 -24.18 6.27 4.51
C HIS A 134 -25.71 6.13 4.54
N TYR A 135 -26.21 4.91 4.34
CA TYR A 135 -27.65 4.65 4.33
C TYR A 135 -28.27 4.49 5.73
N GLN A 136 -27.45 4.36 6.78
CA GLN A 136 -27.89 4.09 8.16
C GLN A 136 -28.91 2.94 8.24
N ARG A 137 -28.65 1.88 7.49
CA ARG A 137 -29.54 0.73 7.30
C ARG A 137 -28.79 -0.56 7.61
N ASP A 138 -29.50 -1.53 8.19
CA ASP A 138 -28.94 -2.85 8.43
C ASP A 138 -28.52 -3.50 7.12
N LEU A 139 -27.38 -4.19 7.13
CA LEU A 139 -26.74 -4.76 5.96
C LEU A 139 -27.72 -5.54 5.08
N GLY A 140 -28.49 -6.47 5.66
CA GLY A 140 -29.44 -7.31 4.92
C GLY A 140 -30.62 -6.57 4.29
N THR A 141 -30.83 -5.29 4.64
CA THR A 141 -31.86 -4.46 4.02
C THR A 141 -31.35 -3.71 2.80
N LEU A 142 -30.03 -3.56 2.62
CA LEU A 142 -29.42 -2.91 1.46
C LEU A 142 -29.63 -3.73 0.19
N THR A 143 -29.76 -3.04 -0.94
CA THR A 143 -29.88 -3.63 -2.27
C THR A 143 -28.54 -3.64 -2.99
N ALA A 144 -28.40 -4.44 -4.05
CA ALA A 144 -27.19 -4.42 -4.87
C ALA A 144 -26.87 -3.02 -5.42
N ARG A 145 -27.92 -2.25 -5.74
CA ARG A 145 -27.84 -0.87 -6.24
C ARG A 145 -27.31 0.10 -5.20
N ASP A 146 -27.67 -0.06 -3.92
CA ASP A 146 -27.15 0.76 -2.84
C ASP A 146 -25.60 0.71 -2.80
N PHE A 147 -25.00 -0.47 -3.01
CA PHE A 147 -23.53 -0.60 -3.05
C PHE A 147 -22.89 0.06 -4.28
N VAL A 148 -23.52 -0.05 -5.46
CA VAL A 148 -23.02 0.57 -6.70
C VAL A 148 -23.05 2.09 -6.60
N GLU A 149 -24.12 2.66 -6.03
CA GLU A 149 -24.23 4.11 -5.83
C GLU A 149 -23.18 4.66 -4.87
N VAL A 150 -22.77 3.90 -3.86
CA VAL A 150 -21.67 4.31 -2.97
C VAL A 150 -20.33 4.33 -3.69
N VAL A 151 -20.09 3.42 -4.65
CA VAL A 151 -18.90 3.50 -5.52
C VAL A 151 -18.91 4.80 -6.33
N ARG A 152 -20.06 5.16 -6.90
CA ARG A 152 -20.25 6.42 -7.63
C ARG A 152 -20.01 7.63 -6.72
N LEU A 153 -20.54 7.61 -5.50
CA LEU A 153 -20.34 8.67 -4.51
C LEU A 153 -18.85 8.90 -4.23
N HIS A 154 -18.09 7.82 -4.02
CA HIS A 154 -16.65 7.91 -3.77
C HIS A 154 -15.89 8.46 -4.99
N ALA A 155 -16.27 8.04 -6.21
CA ALA A 155 -15.70 8.56 -7.44
C ALA A 155 -15.96 10.08 -7.60
N GLN A 156 -17.17 10.53 -7.25
CA GLN A 156 -17.52 11.96 -7.28
C GLN A 156 -16.76 12.77 -6.23
N ASP A 157 -16.49 12.19 -5.06
CA ASP A 157 -15.75 12.85 -3.97
C ASP A 157 -14.24 13.02 -4.28
N GLY A 158 -13.72 12.34 -5.31
CA GLY A 158 -12.32 12.46 -5.76
C GLY A 158 -11.41 11.31 -5.35
N VAL A 159 -11.96 10.17 -4.92
CA VAL A 159 -11.16 8.98 -4.57
C VAL A 159 -10.42 8.44 -5.79
N ASP A 160 -9.11 8.24 -5.69
CA ASP A 160 -8.26 7.77 -6.80
C ASP A 160 -8.38 6.26 -7.06
N PHE A 161 -8.61 5.47 -6.01
CA PHE A 161 -8.83 4.04 -6.16
C PHE A 161 -9.84 3.46 -5.17
N VAL A 162 -10.59 2.45 -5.62
CA VAL A 162 -11.60 1.77 -4.81
C VAL A 162 -11.29 0.29 -4.68
N THR A 163 -11.26 -0.21 -3.44
CA THR A 163 -11.15 -1.64 -3.15
C THR A 163 -12.52 -2.30 -3.30
N LEU A 164 -12.65 -3.15 -4.31
CA LEU A 164 -13.89 -3.86 -4.62
C LEU A 164 -13.68 -5.36 -4.49
N HIS A 165 -14.43 -5.98 -3.59
CA HIS A 165 -14.37 -7.41 -3.30
C HIS A 165 -15.22 -8.21 -4.30
N CYS A 166 -14.95 -8.04 -5.60
CA CYS A 166 -15.69 -8.69 -6.69
C CYS A 166 -15.34 -10.18 -6.86
N GLY A 167 -14.30 -10.63 -6.15
CA GLY A 167 -13.69 -11.95 -6.32
C GLY A 167 -14.46 -13.11 -5.70
N ILE A 168 -15.45 -12.85 -4.84
CA ILE A 168 -16.27 -13.89 -4.20
C ILE A 168 -17.64 -14.01 -4.86
N THR A 169 -18.16 -15.22 -4.91
CA THR A 169 -19.45 -15.54 -5.54
C THR A 169 -20.28 -16.44 -4.62
N ARG A 170 -21.53 -16.74 -5.00
CA ARG A 170 -22.35 -17.72 -4.26
C ARG A 170 -21.68 -19.08 -4.15
N LYS A 171 -20.88 -19.48 -5.14
CA LYS A 171 -20.05 -20.69 -5.07
C LYS A 171 -19.01 -20.61 -3.95
N THR A 172 -18.41 -19.45 -3.75
CA THR A 172 -17.47 -19.22 -2.64
C THR A 172 -18.14 -19.41 -1.28
N ILE A 173 -19.42 -19.07 -1.13
CA ILE A 173 -20.17 -19.33 0.11
C ILE A 173 -20.21 -20.81 0.44
N GLU A 174 -20.52 -21.65 -0.56
CA GLU A 174 -20.53 -23.11 -0.39
C GLU A 174 -19.14 -23.66 -0.07
N GLN A 175 -18.09 -23.12 -0.71
CA GLN A 175 -16.72 -23.51 -0.44
C GLN A 175 -16.26 -23.17 0.97
N ILE A 176 -16.61 -21.99 1.49
CA ILE A 176 -16.27 -21.60 2.86
C ILE A 176 -17.07 -22.43 3.88
N ARG A 177 -18.37 -22.68 3.63
CA ARG A 177 -19.21 -23.49 4.53
C ARG A 177 -18.75 -24.94 4.62
N ASN A 178 -18.30 -25.51 3.51
CA ASN A 178 -17.81 -26.89 3.44
C ASN A 178 -16.29 -26.99 3.66
N GLY A 179 -15.62 -25.83 3.73
CA GLY A 179 -14.17 -25.72 3.82
C GLY A 179 -13.65 -25.95 5.22
N GLY A 180 -12.33 -26.15 5.31
CA GLY A 180 -11.60 -26.38 6.56
C GLY A 180 -10.67 -25.23 6.93
N ARG A 181 -10.91 -24.00 6.43
CA ARG A 181 -10.08 -22.83 6.78
C ARG A 181 -10.05 -22.64 8.29
N LYS A 182 -8.87 -22.37 8.83
CA LYS A 182 -8.68 -22.11 10.25
C LYS A 182 -9.29 -20.78 10.68
N MET A 183 -9.22 -19.74 9.83
CA MET A 183 -9.73 -18.40 10.14
C MET A 183 -10.83 -17.88 9.19
N ASN A 184 -11.48 -18.76 8.42
CA ASN A 184 -12.55 -18.40 7.48
C ASN A 184 -12.18 -17.21 6.55
N ILE A 185 -12.97 -16.13 6.55
CA ILE A 185 -12.71 -14.87 5.86
C ILE A 185 -12.30 -13.82 6.88
N VAL A 186 -11.08 -13.30 6.75
CA VAL A 186 -10.54 -12.22 7.61
C VAL A 186 -10.61 -10.84 6.95
N SER A 187 -10.96 -10.78 5.67
CA SER A 187 -11.25 -9.50 5.03
C SER A 187 -12.52 -8.88 5.60
N ARG A 188 -12.44 -7.67 6.15
CA ARG A 188 -13.63 -6.94 6.61
C ARG A 188 -14.58 -6.69 5.45
N GLY A 189 -14.09 -6.26 4.29
CA GLY A 189 -14.95 -6.02 3.12
C GLY A 189 -15.49 -7.31 2.53
N GLY A 190 -14.63 -8.33 2.42
CA GLY A 190 -15.03 -9.67 2.00
C GLY A 190 -16.11 -10.28 2.89
N SER A 191 -15.97 -10.17 4.22
CA SER A 191 -16.94 -10.73 5.17
C SER A 191 -18.28 -9.97 5.15
N LEU A 192 -18.30 -8.65 4.93
CA LEU A 192 -19.53 -7.90 4.75
C LEU A 192 -20.27 -8.29 3.47
N VAL A 193 -19.56 -8.44 2.34
CA VAL A 193 -20.16 -8.92 1.09
C VAL A 193 -20.68 -10.35 1.25
N PHE A 194 -19.88 -11.25 1.85
CA PHE A 194 -20.27 -12.62 2.16
C PHE A 194 -21.54 -12.70 3.03
N ALA A 195 -21.59 -11.87 4.09
CA ALA A 195 -22.74 -11.80 4.99
C ALA A 195 -23.98 -11.31 4.26
N TRP A 196 -23.86 -10.24 3.46
CA TRP A 196 -24.97 -9.71 2.68
C TRP A 196 -25.54 -10.74 1.70
N MET A 197 -24.67 -11.44 0.95
CA MET A 197 -25.08 -12.50 0.03
C MET A 197 -25.74 -13.66 0.78
N SER A 198 -25.23 -14.04 1.95
CA SER A 198 -25.79 -15.11 2.78
C SER A 198 -27.17 -14.76 3.34
N MET A 199 -27.40 -13.49 3.71
CA MET A 199 -28.67 -13.02 4.27
C MET A 199 -29.76 -12.85 3.21
N THR A 200 -29.38 -12.43 2.00
CA THR A 200 -30.34 -12.07 0.93
C THR A 200 -30.52 -13.18 -0.11
N GLY A 201 -29.56 -14.10 -0.24
CA GLY A 201 -29.53 -15.10 -1.30
C GLY A 201 -29.11 -14.56 -2.68
N ASN A 202 -28.77 -13.28 -2.77
CA ASN A 202 -28.32 -12.62 -3.99
C ASN A 202 -26.87 -12.98 -4.34
N GLU A 203 -26.48 -12.72 -5.58
CA GLU A 203 -25.07 -12.79 -6.01
C GLU A 203 -24.30 -11.55 -5.52
N ASN A 204 -22.97 -11.63 -5.46
CA ASN A 204 -22.12 -10.50 -5.09
C ASN A 204 -22.45 -9.26 -5.95
N PRO A 205 -22.82 -8.13 -5.33
CA PRO A 205 -23.29 -6.96 -6.06
C PRO A 205 -22.18 -6.34 -6.91
N PHE A 206 -20.93 -6.35 -6.45
CA PHE A 206 -19.81 -5.82 -7.22
C PHE A 206 -19.43 -6.73 -8.40
N TYR A 207 -19.73 -8.02 -8.32
CA TYR A 207 -19.52 -8.97 -9.41
C TYR A 207 -20.65 -8.89 -10.45
N GLU A 208 -21.90 -8.90 -9.99
CA GLU A 208 -23.09 -8.83 -10.85
C GLU A 208 -23.15 -7.53 -11.65
N TYR A 209 -22.85 -6.40 -11.00
CA TYR A 209 -22.88 -5.06 -11.61
C TYR A 209 -21.49 -4.54 -12.02
N TYR A 210 -20.51 -5.43 -12.20
CA TYR A 210 -19.12 -5.04 -12.46
C TYR A 210 -18.96 -4.12 -13.67
N ASP A 211 -19.67 -4.39 -14.78
CA ASP A 211 -19.53 -3.57 -16.00
C ASP A 211 -20.05 -2.14 -15.79
N GLU A 212 -21.07 -1.94 -14.95
CA GLU A 212 -21.56 -0.61 -14.61
C GLU A 212 -20.58 0.14 -13.70
N ILE A 213 -19.97 -0.57 -12.75
CA ILE A 213 -18.91 -0.02 -11.91
C ILE A 213 -17.68 0.37 -12.74
N VAL A 214 -17.32 -0.42 -13.74
CA VAL A 214 -16.25 -0.09 -14.69
C VAL A 214 -16.57 1.22 -15.43
N GLU A 215 -17.81 1.45 -15.86
CA GLU A 215 -18.18 2.74 -16.48
C GLU A 215 -18.10 3.91 -15.49
N ILE A 216 -18.50 3.72 -14.23
CA ILE A 216 -18.29 4.72 -13.16
C ILE A 216 -16.80 5.05 -13.04
N CYS A 217 -15.95 4.04 -12.89
CA CYS A 217 -14.51 4.23 -12.73
C CYS A 217 -13.90 4.91 -13.96
N ARG A 218 -14.41 4.61 -15.16
CA ARG A 218 -13.99 5.25 -16.41
C ARG A 218 -14.33 6.74 -16.48
N GLU A 219 -15.50 7.12 -15.99
CA GLU A 219 -16.00 8.51 -16.01
C GLU A 219 -15.09 9.43 -15.19
N TYR A 220 -14.56 8.95 -14.07
CA TYR A 220 -13.77 9.75 -13.11
C TYR A 220 -12.28 9.39 -13.06
N ASP A 221 -11.81 8.44 -13.85
CA ASP A 221 -10.44 7.88 -13.80
C ASP A 221 -10.07 7.24 -12.44
N VAL A 222 -11.03 6.54 -11.84
CA VAL A 222 -10.80 5.77 -10.62
C VAL A 222 -10.15 4.44 -10.98
N THR A 223 -9.03 4.14 -10.34
CA THR A 223 -8.37 2.83 -10.44
C THR A 223 -9.14 1.80 -9.62
N ILE A 224 -9.43 0.64 -10.19
CA ILE A 224 -10.03 -0.47 -9.45
C ILE A 224 -8.92 -1.23 -8.72
N SER A 225 -8.99 -1.27 -7.39
CA SER A 225 -8.24 -2.21 -6.57
C SER A 225 -9.09 -3.45 -6.36
N LEU A 226 -8.78 -4.54 -7.07
CA LEU A 226 -9.54 -5.79 -6.96
C LEU A 226 -9.18 -6.48 -5.64
N GLY A 227 -10.09 -6.38 -4.66
CA GLY A 227 -9.89 -6.79 -3.27
C GLY A 227 -9.81 -8.31 -3.09
N ASP A 228 -9.02 -8.72 -2.10
CA ASP A 228 -8.71 -10.11 -1.76
C ASP A 228 -9.56 -10.63 -0.58
N ALA A 229 -10.86 -10.82 -0.83
CA ALA A 229 -11.79 -11.25 0.22
C ALA A 229 -11.39 -12.57 0.88
N CYS A 230 -10.84 -13.49 0.10
CA CYS A 230 -10.37 -14.80 0.51
C CYS A 230 -8.86 -14.79 0.81
N ARG A 231 -8.25 -13.67 1.20
CA ARG A 231 -6.88 -13.70 1.71
C ARG A 231 -6.74 -14.60 2.96
N PRO A 232 -5.56 -15.20 3.18
CA PRO A 232 -5.26 -15.97 4.38
C PRO A 232 -5.06 -15.05 5.60
N GLY A 233 -5.70 -15.38 6.71
CA GLY A 233 -5.53 -14.71 8.00
C GLY A 233 -4.61 -15.43 8.99
N CYS A 234 -4.09 -16.58 8.59
CA CYS A 234 -3.05 -17.31 9.29
C CYS A 234 -2.25 -18.13 8.27
N LEU A 235 -1.06 -18.57 8.65
CA LEU A 235 -0.19 -19.34 7.74
C LEU A 235 -0.83 -20.65 7.26
N ALA A 236 -1.71 -21.25 8.07
CA ALA A 236 -2.36 -22.52 7.76
C ALA A 236 -3.34 -22.41 6.58
N ASP A 237 -3.86 -21.21 6.32
CA ASP A 237 -4.80 -20.93 5.23
C ASP A 237 -4.08 -20.38 3.98
N ALA A 238 -2.76 -20.19 4.05
CA ALA A 238 -1.96 -19.60 2.98
C ALA A 238 -1.95 -20.49 1.72
N THR A 239 -2.17 -19.87 0.56
CA THR A 239 -2.19 -20.51 -0.76
C THR A 239 -3.26 -21.60 -0.88
N ASP A 240 -4.35 -21.49 -0.13
CA ASP A 240 -5.44 -22.46 -0.22
C ASP A 240 -6.30 -22.30 -1.49
N GLY A 241 -7.16 -23.28 -1.75
CA GLY A 241 -8.01 -23.27 -2.93
C GLY A 241 -8.95 -22.06 -3.01
N CYS A 242 -9.39 -21.52 -1.88
CA CYS A 242 -10.31 -20.38 -1.84
C CYS A 242 -9.59 -19.10 -2.27
N GLN A 243 -8.37 -18.87 -1.77
CA GLN A 243 -7.52 -17.76 -2.19
C GLN A 243 -7.20 -17.83 -3.69
N ILE A 244 -6.78 -19.00 -4.19
CA ILE A 244 -6.38 -19.14 -5.60
C ILE A 244 -7.59 -19.02 -6.55
N GLU A 245 -8.75 -19.57 -6.18
CA GLU A 245 -9.95 -19.43 -7.00
C GLU A 245 -10.43 -17.96 -7.08
N GLU A 246 -10.34 -17.21 -5.98
CA GLU A 246 -10.57 -15.77 -6.02
C GLU A 246 -9.60 -15.09 -6.99
N LEU A 247 -8.30 -15.34 -6.86
CA LEU A 247 -7.28 -14.71 -7.71
C LEU A 247 -7.49 -14.98 -9.21
N ILE A 248 -7.93 -16.19 -9.58
CA ILE A 248 -8.32 -16.53 -10.96
C ILE A 248 -9.43 -15.58 -11.45
N ARG A 249 -10.47 -15.40 -10.65
CA ARG A 249 -11.59 -14.51 -10.97
C ARG A 249 -11.15 -13.05 -11.05
N LEU A 250 -10.24 -12.60 -10.19
CA LEU A 250 -9.68 -11.26 -10.26
C LEU A 250 -8.90 -11.03 -11.56
N GLY A 251 -8.20 -12.05 -12.08
CA GLY A 251 -7.58 -12.02 -13.41
C GLY A 251 -8.59 -11.79 -14.53
N GLU A 252 -9.73 -12.49 -14.50
CA GLU A 252 -10.81 -12.31 -15.48
C GLU A 252 -11.41 -10.90 -15.42
N LEU A 253 -11.63 -10.38 -14.20
CA LEU A 253 -12.17 -9.02 -13.98
C LEU A 253 -11.18 -7.93 -14.41
N THR A 254 -9.87 -8.15 -14.20
CA THR A 254 -8.81 -7.27 -14.70
C THR A 254 -8.94 -7.06 -16.22
N GLU A 255 -9.11 -8.13 -16.98
CA GLU A 255 -9.29 -8.03 -18.43
C GLU A 255 -10.56 -7.30 -18.84
N ARG A 256 -11.65 -7.53 -18.10
CA ARG A 256 -12.95 -6.87 -18.37
C ARG A 256 -12.82 -5.36 -18.19
N ALA A 257 -12.20 -4.89 -17.11
CA ALA A 257 -11.92 -3.47 -16.90
C ALA A 257 -10.97 -2.90 -17.96
N TRP A 258 -9.90 -3.63 -18.31
CA TRP A 258 -8.97 -3.20 -19.36
C TRP A 258 -9.60 -3.07 -20.74
N LYS A 259 -10.66 -3.83 -21.06
CA LYS A 259 -11.42 -3.64 -22.32
C LYS A 259 -12.15 -2.30 -22.39
N ARG A 260 -12.34 -1.63 -21.25
CA ARG A 260 -12.94 -0.29 -21.11
C ARG A 260 -11.92 0.78 -20.71
N ASP A 261 -10.63 0.50 -20.89
CA ASP A 261 -9.54 1.40 -20.54
C ASP A 261 -9.53 1.81 -19.05
N VAL A 262 -10.07 0.99 -18.15
CA VAL A 262 -10.03 1.27 -16.70
C VAL A 262 -8.79 0.65 -16.09
N GLN A 263 -8.09 1.45 -15.28
CA GLN A 263 -6.88 1.05 -14.57
C GLN A 263 -7.22 0.02 -13.48
N VAL A 264 -6.36 -0.99 -13.32
CA VAL A 264 -6.56 -2.06 -12.34
C VAL A 264 -5.27 -2.37 -11.61
N MET A 265 -5.35 -2.49 -10.29
CA MET A 265 -4.40 -3.24 -9.47
C MET A 265 -5.13 -4.37 -8.74
N VAL A 266 -4.41 -5.40 -8.35
CA VAL A 266 -4.96 -6.58 -7.67
C VAL A 266 -4.45 -6.57 -6.23
N GLU A 267 -5.32 -6.85 -5.27
CA GLU A 267 -4.92 -7.05 -3.88
C GLU A 267 -4.51 -8.49 -3.61
N GLY A 268 -3.60 -8.68 -2.67
CA GLY A 268 -2.95 -9.95 -2.38
C GLY A 268 -2.70 -10.20 -0.91
N PRO A 269 -2.29 -11.44 -0.58
CA PRO A 269 -2.49 -12.05 0.71
C PRO A 269 -1.88 -11.32 1.90
N GLY A 270 -2.47 -11.62 3.06
CA GLY A 270 -2.05 -11.16 4.38
C GLY A 270 -1.03 -12.09 5.05
N HIS A 271 -1.41 -13.29 5.46
CA HIS A 271 -0.51 -14.20 6.21
C HIS A 271 0.04 -15.30 5.30
N VAL A 272 1.34 -15.28 5.02
CA VAL A 272 1.99 -16.21 4.08
C VAL A 272 3.37 -16.61 4.59
N PRO A 273 3.66 -17.91 4.78
CA PRO A 273 5.00 -18.34 5.18
C PRO A 273 5.99 -18.04 4.05
N MET A 274 7.24 -17.72 4.42
CA MET A 274 8.24 -17.17 3.47
C MET A 274 8.45 -18.03 2.22
N ASP A 275 8.40 -19.35 2.35
CA ASP A 275 8.60 -20.31 1.25
C ASP A 275 7.51 -20.23 0.17
N GLN A 276 6.35 -19.64 0.48
CA GLN A 276 5.21 -19.52 -0.44
C GLN A 276 5.08 -18.14 -1.10
N ILE A 277 5.82 -17.12 -0.63
CA ILE A 277 5.66 -15.74 -1.11
C ILE A 277 5.98 -15.62 -2.61
N ALA A 278 7.14 -16.14 -3.04
CA ALA A 278 7.56 -16.06 -4.43
C ALA A 278 6.57 -16.78 -5.39
N ALA A 279 5.99 -17.91 -4.94
CA ALA A 279 4.97 -18.62 -5.70
C ALA A 279 3.70 -17.77 -5.86
N ASN A 280 3.22 -17.14 -4.79
CA ASN A 280 2.06 -16.25 -4.85
C ASN A 280 2.28 -15.09 -5.84
N MET A 281 3.45 -14.45 -5.81
CA MET A 281 3.79 -13.38 -6.76
C MET A 281 3.78 -13.90 -8.20
N LYS A 282 4.37 -15.06 -8.47
CA LYS A 282 4.43 -15.62 -9.81
C LYS A 282 3.06 -16.00 -10.37
N VAL A 283 2.20 -16.56 -9.52
CA VAL A 283 0.82 -16.91 -9.87
C VAL A 283 0.04 -15.66 -10.24
N GLN A 284 0.08 -14.61 -9.42
CA GLN A 284 -0.61 -13.35 -9.73
C GLN A 284 -0.10 -12.73 -11.03
N GLN A 285 1.22 -12.63 -11.23
CA GLN A 285 1.79 -12.05 -12.45
C GLN A 285 1.30 -12.76 -13.72
N THR A 286 1.08 -14.07 -13.63
CA THR A 286 0.63 -14.89 -14.76
C THR A 286 -0.87 -14.73 -15.00
N ILE A 287 -1.68 -14.90 -13.94
CA ILE A 287 -3.15 -14.93 -14.02
C ILE A 287 -3.70 -13.52 -14.27
N CYS A 288 -3.15 -12.51 -13.60
CA CYS A 288 -3.56 -11.12 -13.71
C CYS A 288 -2.75 -10.33 -14.73
N LYS A 289 -2.01 -11.03 -15.62
CA LYS A 289 -1.31 -10.46 -16.80
C LYS A 289 -0.32 -9.34 -16.48
N GLY A 290 0.27 -9.39 -15.30
CA GLY A 290 1.22 -8.40 -14.81
C GLY A 290 0.59 -7.09 -14.33
N ALA A 291 -0.72 -7.06 -14.06
CA ALA A 291 -1.34 -5.97 -13.32
C ALA A 291 -0.58 -5.75 -11.99
N PRO A 292 -0.42 -4.50 -11.53
CA PRO A 292 0.26 -4.21 -10.27
C PRO A 292 -0.36 -4.98 -9.10
N PHE A 293 0.49 -5.50 -8.23
CA PHE A 293 0.07 -6.29 -7.08
C PHE A 293 0.27 -5.50 -5.78
N TYR A 294 -0.81 -5.43 -4.99
CA TYR A 294 -0.91 -4.68 -3.75
C TYR A 294 -1.11 -5.65 -2.57
N VAL A 295 -0.12 -5.77 -1.68
CA VAL A 295 -0.12 -6.81 -0.64
C VAL A 295 -0.16 -6.22 0.77
N LEU A 296 -0.83 -6.90 1.71
CA LEU A 296 -0.86 -6.53 3.13
C LEU A 296 0.22 -7.26 3.90
N GLY A 297 1.39 -6.64 4.07
CA GLY A 297 2.60 -7.33 4.52
C GLY A 297 3.27 -8.05 3.35
N PRO A 298 3.27 -9.40 3.27
CA PRO A 298 2.57 -10.37 4.13
C PRO A 298 3.26 -10.66 5.47
N LEU A 299 2.48 -11.05 6.49
CA LEU A 299 2.99 -11.57 7.75
C LEU A 299 3.54 -12.98 7.57
N VAL A 300 4.82 -13.17 7.93
CA VAL A 300 5.53 -14.45 7.77
C VAL A 300 5.38 -15.40 8.95
N THR A 301 4.80 -14.92 10.07
CA THR A 301 4.55 -15.70 11.28
C THR A 301 3.41 -15.11 12.09
N ASP A 302 2.59 -15.97 12.70
CA ASP A 302 1.37 -15.58 13.43
C ASP A 302 1.59 -15.43 14.95
N ILE A 303 2.82 -15.62 15.43
CA ILE A 303 3.11 -15.76 16.88
C ILE A 303 3.70 -14.51 17.53
N ALA A 304 3.72 -13.37 16.83
CA ALA A 304 4.35 -12.14 17.32
C ALA A 304 3.41 -10.92 17.33
N PRO A 305 2.16 -11.03 17.84
CA PRO A 305 1.27 -9.87 17.97
C PRO A 305 1.94 -8.80 18.84
N GLY A 306 1.80 -7.53 18.44
CA GLY A 306 2.59 -6.41 18.99
C GLY A 306 3.85 -6.10 18.16
N TYR A 307 4.27 -7.03 17.30
CA TYR A 307 5.43 -6.90 16.42
C TYR A 307 5.11 -7.22 14.96
N ASP A 308 3.83 -7.18 14.59
CA ASP A 308 3.39 -7.58 13.25
C ASP A 308 3.90 -6.64 12.15
N HIS A 309 4.21 -5.39 12.46
CA HIS A 309 4.97 -4.52 11.56
C HIS A 309 6.35 -5.12 11.14
N ILE A 310 7.00 -5.89 12.01
CA ILE A 310 8.26 -6.58 11.71
C ILE A 310 8.00 -7.85 10.90
N THR A 311 7.03 -8.67 11.32
CA THR A 311 6.69 -9.92 10.59
C THR A 311 6.22 -9.61 9.17
N ALA A 312 5.46 -8.52 9.00
CA ALA A 312 5.00 -8.00 7.73
C ALA A 312 6.13 -7.36 6.91
N ALA A 313 7.07 -6.64 7.52
CA ALA A 313 8.20 -6.05 6.79
C ALA A 313 9.10 -7.13 6.16
N ILE A 314 9.31 -8.26 6.84
CA ILE A 314 10.07 -9.39 6.29
C ILE A 314 9.37 -9.94 5.03
N GLY A 315 8.07 -10.24 5.13
CA GLY A 315 7.34 -10.78 3.99
C GLY A 315 7.15 -9.74 2.88
N GLY A 316 6.92 -8.48 3.22
CA GLY A 316 6.76 -7.37 2.29
C GLY A 316 8.02 -7.08 1.49
N ALA A 317 9.20 -7.13 2.10
CA ALA A 317 10.46 -7.01 1.38
C ALA A 317 10.64 -8.15 0.35
N ILE A 318 10.30 -9.38 0.74
CA ILE A 318 10.36 -10.54 -0.17
C ILE A 318 9.33 -10.39 -1.29
N ALA A 319 8.08 -10.03 -0.97
CA ALA A 319 7.01 -9.87 -1.95
C ALA A 319 7.32 -8.76 -2.95
N ALA A 320 7.77 -7.59 -2.48
CA ALA A 320 8.16 -6.47 -3.32
C ALA A 320 9.37 -6.80 -4.20
N TRP A 321 10.38 -7.51 -3.66
CA TRP A 321 11.50 -7.99 -4.46
C TRP A 321 11.04 -8.93 -5.58
N GLN A 322 10.05 -9.77 -5.31
CA GLN A 322 9.45 -10.69 -6.27
C GLN A 322 8.38 -10.03 -7.17
N GLY A 323 8.16 -8.72 -7.04
CA GLY A 323 7.37 -7.92 -7.98
C GLY A 323 6.06 -7.36 -7.44
N ALA A 324 5.78 -7.42 -6.13
CA ALA A 324 4.72 -6.58 -5.56
C ALA A 324 5.07 -5.10 -5.76
N ALA A 325 4.09 -4.32 -6.21
CA ALA A 325 4.27 -2.92 -6.58
C ALA A 325 3.96 -1.97 -5.40
N PHE A 326 3.15 -2.45 -4.47
CA PHE A 326 2.51 -1.64 -3.45
C PHE A 326 2.37 -2.45 -2.16
N LEU A 327 2.83 -1.90 -1.04
CA LEU A 327 2.77 -2.53 0.28
C LEU A 327 1.77 -1.78 1.15
N CYS A 328 0.71 -2.47 1.59
CA CYS A 328 -0.10 -1.96 2.68
C CYS A 328 0.69 -2.18 3.96
N TYR A 329 0.91 -1.10 4.70
CA TYR A 329 1.62 -1.19 5.95
C TYR A 329 0.88 -2.09 6.96
N VAL A 330 1.63 -2.54 7.96
CA VAL A 330 1.10 -3.22 9.13
C VAL A 330 1.68 -2.53 10.34
N THR A 331 0.86 -2.28 11.35
CA THR A 331 1.28 -1.54 12.55
C THR A 331 1.61 -2.51 13.68
N PRO A 332 2.33 -2.06 14.74
CA PRO A 332 2.45 -2.84 15.98
C PRO A 332 1.10 -3.24 16.59
N ALA A 333 0.06 -2.42 16.39
CA ALA A 333 -1.28 -2.64 16.91
C ALA A 333 -2.13 -3.66 16.11
N GLU A 334 -1.63 -4.17 14.99
CA GLU A 334 -2.33 -5.19 14.20
C GLU A 334 -2.74 -6.37 15.09
N HIS A 335 -3.94 -6.90 14.86
CA HIS A 335 -4.57 -7.95 15.69
C HIS A 335 -4.86 -7.60 17.16
N LEU A 336 -4.56 -6.38 17.62
CA LEU A 336 -4.69 -5.99 19.03
C LEU A 336 -5.61 -4.79 19.24
N ALA A 337 -5.44 -3.71 18.48
CA ALA A 337 -6.16 -2.45 18.71
C ALA A 337 -6.17 -1.55 17.47
N LEU A 338 -6.87 -0.41 17.57
CA LEU A 338 -6.69 0.69 16.62
C LEU A 338 -5.31 1.33 16.84
N PRO A 339 -4.53 1.60 15.78
CA PRO A 339 -3.19 2.16 15.91
C PRO A 339 -3.23 3.61 16.42
N ASN A 340 -2.33 3.92 17.36
CA ASN A 340 -2.05 5.29 17.77
C ASN A 340 -1.01 5.94 16.83
N VAL A 341 -0.59 7.18 17.13
CA VAL A 341 0.37 7.93 16.30
C VAL A 341 1.73 7.21 16.19
N ASP A 342 2.22 6.64 17.30
CA ASP A 342 3.50 5.92 17.33
C ASP A 342 3.43 4.59 16.58
N ASP A 343 2.28 3.90 16.65
CA ASP A 343 2.04 2.67 15.88
C ASP A 343 2.03 2.96 14.37
N VAL A 344 1.39 4.06 13.96
CA VAL A 344 1.40 4.52 12.56
C VAL A 344 2.82 4.87 12.12
N HIS A 345 3.56 5.61 12.94
CA HIS A 345 4.95 5.96 12.65
C HIS A 345 5.83 4.71 12.45
N GLN A 346 5.77 3.75 13.37
CA GLN A 346 6.54 2.51 13.28
C GLN A 346 6.14 1.67 12.05
N GLY A 347 4.84 1.57 11.75
CA GLY A 347 4.36 0.84 10.57
C GLY A 347 4.86 1.45 9.26
N ILE A 348 4.88 2.79 9.16
CA ILE A 348 5.42 3.51 8.00
C ILE A 348 6.91 3.23 7.84
N ILE A 349 7.70 3.43 8.90
CA ILE A 349 9.15 3.23 8.83
C ILE A 349 9.49 1.78 8.47
N ALA A 350 8.81 0.79 9.07
CA ALA A 350 9.01 -0.62 8.75
C ALA A 350 8.71 -0.92 7.27
N SER A 351 7.61 -0.37 6.74
CA SER A 351 7.20 -0.58 5.35
C SER A 351 8.14 0.13 4.36
N LYS A 352 8.63 1.33 4.69
CA LYS A 352 9.64 2.04 3.87
C LYS A 352 10.95 1.28 3.82
N ILE A 353 11.41 0.72 4.94
CA ILE A 353 12.60 -0.13 4.97
C ILE A 353 12.40 -1.35 4.06
N ALA A 354 11.24 -2.01 4.15
CA ALA A 354 10.92 -3.16 3.31
C ALA A 354 10.88 -2.81 1.80
N ALA A 355 10.21 -1.71 1.46
CA ALA A 355 10.11 -1.18 0.10
C ALA A 355 11.50 -0.82 -0.48
N HIS A 356 12.31 -0.09 0.28
CA HIS A 356 13.67 0.31 -0.12
C HIS A 356 14.60 -0.90 -0.31
N ALA A 357 14.58 -1.85 0.64
CA ALA A 357 15.36 -3.08 0.52
C ALA A 357 14.98 -3.89 -0.73
N ALA A 358 13.68 -3.96 -1.03
CA ALA A 358 13.19 -4.58 -2.25
C ALA A 358 13.62 -3.83 -3.51
N ASP A 359 13.61 -2.50 -3.50
CA ASP A 359 14.03 -1.67 -4.64
C ASP A 359 15.52 -1.84 -4.98
N ILE A 360 16.38 -1.96 -3.97
CA ILE A 360 17.78 -2.35 -4.16
C ILE A 360 17.87 -3.74 -4.81
N ALA A 361 17.13 -4.72 -4.29
CA ALA A 361 17.16 -6.09 -4.79
C ALA A 361 16.58 -6.23 -6.21
N LYS A 362 15.61 -5.38 -6.59
CA LYS A 362 15.08 -5.24 -7.95
C LYS A 362 16.04 -4.53 -8.90
N GLY A 363 17.05 -3.82 -8.39
CA GLY A 363 17.95 -3.00 -9.19
C GLY A 363 17.28 -1.75 -9.74
N ILE A 364 16.37 -1.13 -8.98
CA ILE A 364 15.74 0.14 -9.36
C ILE A 364 16.82 1.22 -9.52
N PRO A 365 16.84 1.99 -10.63
CA PRO A 365 17.85 3.03 -10.84
C PRO A 365 17.94 4.01 -9.68
N GLY A 366 19.15 4.22 -9.16
CA GLY A 366 19.44 5.14 -8.06
C GLY A 366 19.04 4.65 -6.66
N ALA A 367 18.38 3.49 -6.51
CA ALA A 367 17.91 3.03 -5.19
C ALA A 367 19.04 2.88 -4.16
N ARG A 368 20.21 2.37 -4.56
CA ARG A 368 21.35 2.18 -3.64
C ARG A 368 22.15 3.47 -3.35
N GLU A 369 21.92 4.56 -4.10
CA GLU A 369 22.74 5.76 -3.95
C GLU A 369 22.62 6.40 -2.55
N GLN A 370 21.44 6.29 -1.93
CA GLN A 370 21.22 6.75 -0.54
C GLN A 370 22.04 5.92 0.47
N ASP A 371 22.10 4.60 0.31
CA ASP A 371 22.92 3.72 1.14
C ASP A 371 24.41 4.01 0.97
N ASP A 372 24.86 4.26 -0.26
CA ASP A 372 26.25 4.59 -0.58
C ASP A 372 26.63 5.95 0.06
N ARG A 373 25.76 6.98 0.00
CA ARG A 373 25.99 8.26 0.71
C ARG A 373 26.00 8.11 2.24
N MET A 374 25.10 7.28 2.80
CA MET A 374 25.11 6.93 4.22
C MET A 374 26.43 6.24 4.61
N ALA A 375 26.96 5.36 3.76
CA ALA A 375 28.24 4.70 4.00
C ALA A 375 29.41 5.69 3.99
N ASP A 376 29.42 6.64 3.06
CA ASP A 376 30.42 7.72 3.01
C ASP A 376 30.36 8.61 4.27
N ALA A 377 29.15 9.00 4.70
CA ALA A 377 28.95 9.76 5.93
C ALA A 377 29.44 9.01 7.19
N ARG A 378 29.10 7.71 7.29
CA ARG A 378 29.58 6.84 8.39
C ARG A 378 31.09 6.68 8.38
N LYS A 379 31.71 6.52 7.20
CA LYS A 379 33.15 6.44 7.05
C LYS A 379 33.83 7.74 7.51
N ALA A 380 33.24 8.88 7.20
CA ALA A 380 33.74 10.19 7.63
C ALA A 380 33.46 10.50 9.12
N LEU A 381 32.68 9.66 9.82
CA LEU A 381 32.13 9.95 11.16
C LEU A 381 31.32 11.27 11.19
N ASP A 382 30.75 11.64 10.05
CA ASP A 382 29.91 12.83 9.91
C ASP A 382 28.48 12.49 10.33
N TRP A 383 28.11 12.91 11.55
CA TRP A 383 26.79 12.64 12.09
C TRP A 383 25.70 13.47 11.39
N ASP A 384 26.00 14.71 11.00
CA ASP A 384 25.02 15.57 10.34
C ASP A 384 24.67 15.03 8.95
N ALA A 385 25.66 14.56 8.19
CA ALA A 385 25.44 13.87 6.93
C ALA A 385 24.68 12.54 7.11
N GLN A 386 24.96 11.78 8.17
CA GLN A 386 24.19 10.57 8.48
C GLN A 386 22.71 10.87 8.77
N TRP A 387 22.42 11.97 9.47
CA TRP A 387 21.03 12.37 9.71
C TRP A 387 20.31 12.73 8.42
N LEU A 388 20.97 13.42 7.50
CA LEU A 388 20.37 13.80 6.21
C LEU A 388 19.95 12.58 5.38
N GLU A 389 20.70 11.48 5.47
CA GLU A 389 20.41 10.26 4.70
C GLU A 389 19.51 9.26 5.46
N ALA A 390 19.19 9.50 6.73
CA ALA A 390 18.36 8.59 7.53
C ALA A 390 16.88 8.66 7.13
N LEU A 391 16.18 7.51 7.12
CA LEU A 391 14.73 7.46 6.89
C LEU A 391 13.93 8.12 8.02
N ASP A 392 14.47 8.09 9.24
CA ASP A 392 13.92 8.73 10.44
C ASP A 392 15.05 9.42 11.23
N PRO A 393 15.41 10.65 10.84
CA PRO A 393 16.49 11.38 11.49
C PRO A 393 16.17 11.79 12.92
N GLU A 394 14.90 11.95 13.28
CA GLU A 394 14.49 12.38 14.62
C GLU A 394 14.84 11.29 15.64
N VAL A 395 14.39 10.06 15.40
CA VAL A 395 14.70 8.92 16.28
C VAL A 395 16.20 8.65 16.32
N ALA A 396 16.89 8.74 15.18
CA ALA A 396 18.33 8.49 15.13
C ALA A 396 19.12 9.51 15.99
N LYS A 397 18.75 10.79 15.96
CA LYS A 397 19.33 11.86 16.80
C LYS A 397 19.02 11.65 18.28
N GLU A 398 17.79 11.30 18.62
CA GLU A 398 17.39 11.04 20.02
C GLU A 398 18.17 9.87 20.63
N ILE A 399 18.33 8.78 19.88
CA ILE A 399 19.16 7.64 20.29
C ILE A 399 20.61 8.06 20.50
N ARG A 400 21.18 8.89 19.62
CA ARG A 400 22.56 9.36 19.78
C ARG A 400 22.74 10.28 20.98
N LYS A 401 21.76 11.17 21.22
CA LYS A 401 21.76 12.13 22.33
C LYS A 401 21.60 11.47 23.69
N SER A 402 20.73 10.46 23.79
CA SER A 402 20.45 9.76 25.06
C SER A 402 21.64 8.96 25.62
N ARG A 403 22.62 8.62 24.78
CA ARG A 403 23.79 7.83 25.14
C ARG A 403 25.04 8.30 24.37
N MET A 404 25.44 9.55 24.57
CA MET A 404 26.66 10.08 23.97
C MET A 404 27.94 9.46 24.57
N PRO A 405 29.00 9.23 23.76
CA PRO A 405 30.33 8.91 24.28
C PRO A 405 30.97 10.13 24.97
N GLU A 406 32.11 9.88 25.63
CA GLU A 406 32.89 10.93 26.31
C GLU A 406 33.49 11.94 25.30
N GLU A 407 33.84 13.13 25.79
CA GLU A 407 34.22 14.26 24.91
C GLU A 407 35.44 13.96 24.03
N ASP A 408 36.41 13.19 24.54
CA ASP A 408 37.66 12.87 23.85
C ASP A 408 37.51 11.87 22.68
N HIS A 409 36.30 11.32 22.47
CA HIS A 409 35.94 10.48 21.33
C HIS A 409 34.48 10.67 20.89
N SER A 410 34.01 11.92 21.02
CA SER A 410 32.63 12.32 20.72
C SER A 410 32.24 12.20 19.23
N ASP A 411 33.21 12.04 18.33
CA ASP A 411 33.06 11.74 16.91
C ASP A 411 32.52 10.32 16.65
N THR A 412 32.71 9.39 17.60
CA THR A 412 32.24 8.00 17.50
C THR A 412 30.85 7.79 18.10
N CYS A 413 30.37 6.54 18.17
CA CYS A 413 29.19 6.17 18.96
C CYS A 413 29.60 5.52 20.29
N SER A 414 28.69 5.50 21.26
CA SER A 414 28.91 4.91 22.58
C SER A 414 29.04 3.39 22.59
N MET A 415 28.77 2.70 21.47
CA MET A 415 28.91 1.23 21.39
C MET A 415 30.36 0.77 21.53
N CYS A 416 31.30 1.49 20.90
CA CYS A 416 32.72 1.14 20.91
C CYS A 416 33.61 2.25 21.46
N GLY A 417 33.13 3.50 21.45
CA GLY A 417 33.93 4.66 21.84
C GLY A 417 35.29 4.70 21.13
N LYS A 418 36.38 4.84 21.88
CA LYS A 418 37.76 4.80 21.35
C LYS A 418 38.11 3.54 20.55
N PHE A 419 37.45 2.41 20.81
CA PHE A 419 37.61 1.15 20.05
C PHE A 419 36.84 1.14 18.73
N CYS A 420 36.29 2.27 18.27
CA CYS A 420 35.57 2.35 17.00
C CYS A 420 36.49 1.89 15.84
N ALA A 421 36.03 0.87 15.11
CA ALA A 421 36.76 0.31 13.98
C ALA A 421 36.97 1.34 12.85
N VAL A 422 35.94 2.13 12.52
CA VAL A 422 36.01 3.14 11.46
C VAL A 422 37.04 4.23 11.80
N ARG A 423 36.97 4.79 13.02
CA ARG A 423 37.95 5.76 13.53
C ARG A 423 39.37 5.20 13.46
N SER A 424 39.57 4.00 14.01
CA SER A 424 40.88 3.36 14.09
C SER A 424 41.46 3.09 12.69
N MET A 425 40.65 2.61 11.76
CA MET A 425 41.06 2.39 10.37
C MET A 425 41.39 3.69 9.65
N ASN A 426 40.59 4.74 9.81
CA ASN A 426 40.87 6.05 9.21
C ASN A 426 42.20 6.62 9.72
N LYS A 427 42.42 6.59 11.04
CA LYS A 427 43.69 7.02 11.65
C LYS A 427 44.87 6.20 11.15
N ALA A 428 44.73 4.87 11.10
CA ALA A 428 45.78 3.97 10.60
C ALA A 428 46.16 4.29 9.15
N LEU A 429 45.16 4.52 8.28
CA LEU A 429 45.38 4.85 6.87
C LEU A 429 45.94 6.27 6.68
N ALA A 430 45.66 7.19 7.60
CA ALA A 430 46.24 8.53 7.63
C ALA A 430 47.66 8.59 8.25
N GLY A 431 48.16 7.47 8.79
CA GLY A 431 49.45 7.43 9.49
C GLY A 431 49.43 8.09 10.87
N GLU A 432 48.24 8.27 11.45
CA GLU A 432 48.04 8.86 12.77
C GLU A 432 48.22 7.81 13.90
N LEU A 433 48.58 8.29 15.10
CA LEU A 433 48.60 7.44 16.28
C LEU A 433 47.16 7.06 16.67
N ILE A 434 46.94 5.76 16.91
CA ILE A 434 45.66 5.24 17.35
C ILE A 434 45.63 5.22 18.88
N ASP A 435 44.93 6.19 19.47
CA ASP A 435 44.65 6.27 20.90
C ASP A 435 43.39 5.46 21.22
N ILE A 436 43.59 4.35 21.93
CA ILE A 436 42.51 3.41 22.29
C ILE A 436 42.21 3.47 23.80
N LEU A 437 43.16 3.96 24.60
CA LEU A 437 43.06 4.10 26.06
C LEU A 437 42.86 5.56 26.45
#